data_AF-A0A6N2V9D0-F1
#
_entry.id   AF-A0A6N2V9D0-F1
#
_cell.length_a   1.000
_cell.length_b   1.000
_cell.length_c   1.000
_cell.angle_alpha   90.00
_cell.angle_beta   90.00
_cell.angle_gamma   90.00
#
_symmetry.space_group_name_H-M   'P 1'
#
loop_
_entity.id
_entity.type
_entity.pdbx_description
1 polymer ?
#
loop_
_entity_poly.entity_id
_entity_poly.type
_entity_poly.pdbx_seq_one_letter_code
_entity_poly.pdbx_strand_id
1 'polypeptide(L)' 'MILDEVAELFEKQPIRTISRATGLSRARVSSLRCGCSFRLDYDLIHALYTMGYELKLEEIQPSGGPENQPPNPLY' A
#
# COMPACT_ATOMS: atom_id res chain seq x y z
N MET A 1 7.04 -9.01 5.74
CA MET A 1 7.25 -7.92 4.76
C MET A 1 6.66 -6.64 5.35
N ILE A 2 7.07 -5.44 4.89
CA ILE A 2 6.59 -4.17 5.44
C ILE A 2 5.06 -4.05 5.45
N LEU A 3 4.38 -4.66 4.46
CA LEU A 3 2.92 -4.70 4.40
C LEU A 3 2.29 -5.60 5.48
N ASP A 4 2.98 -6.67 5.89
CA ASP A 4 2.52 -7.54 6.99
C ASP A 4 2.63 -6.83 8.34
N GLU A 5 3.70 -6.06 8.54
CA GLU A 5 3.88 -5.23 9.75
C GLU A 5 2.82 -4.12 9.83
N VAL A 6 2.51 -3.48 8.71
CA VAL A 6 1.42 -2.50 8.62
C VAL A 6 0.08 -3.16 8.87
N ALA A 7 -0.18 -4.35 8.31
CA ALA A 7 -1.40 -5.10 8.56
C ALA A 7 -1.55 -5.46 10.05
N GLU A 8 -0.50 -5.96 10.69
CA GLU A 8 -0.48 -6.25 12.12
C GLU A 8 -0.73 -5.00 12.98
N LEU A 9 -0.11 -3.87 12.63
CA LEU A 9 -0.30 -2.61 13.35
C LEU A 9 -1.75 -2.13 13.24
N PHE A 10 -2.35 -2.26 12.06
CA PHE A 10 -3.76 -1.96 11.85
C PHE A 10 -4.65 -2.91 12.65
N GLU A 11 -4.30 -4.19 12.79
CA GLU A 11 -5.07 -5.20 13.49
C GLU A 11 -5.03 -5.04 15.03
N LYS A 12 -3.85 -4.72 15.58
CA LYS A 12 -3.60 -4.58 17.02
C LYS A 12 -4.13 -3.28 17.62
N GLN A 13 -4.19 -2.20 16.85
CA GLN A 13 -4.58 -0.87 17.34
C GLN A 13 -6.06 -0.55 17.11
N PRO A 14 -6.80 0.02 18.07
CA PRO A 14 -8.20 0.41 17.86
C PRO A 14 -8.36 1.35 16.66
N ILE A 15 -9.41 1.15 15.87
CA ILE A 15 -9.73 1.96 14.67
C ILE A 15 -9.70 3.47 14.96
N ARG A 16 -10.20 3.87 16.14
CA ARG A 16 -10.22 5.28 16.56
C ARG A 16 -8.82 5.85 16.82
N THR A 17 -7.90 5.03 17.31
CA THR A 17 -6.50 5.41 17.57
C THR A 17 -5.78 5.62 16.24
N ILE A 18 -5.90 4.68 15.31
CA ILE A 18 -5.32 4.77 13.97
C ILE A 18 -5.86 5.99 13.24
N SER A 19 -7.17 6.18 13.22
CA SER A 19 -7.82 7.33 12.58
C SER A 19 -7.31 8.67 13.13
N ARG A 20 -7.08 8.78 14.45
CA ARG A 20 -6.51 9.99 15.06
C ARG A 20 -5.05 10.23 14.71
N ALA A 21 -4.24 9.17 14.65
CA ALA A 21 -2.82 9.27 14.33
C ALA A 21 -2.54 9.55 12.85
N THR A 22 -3.42 9.06 11.97
CA THR A 22 -3.21 9.07 10.51
C THR A 22 -4.05 10.10 9.77
N GLY A 23 -5.15 10.58 10.37
CA GLY A 23 -6.15 11.41 9.70
C GLY A 23 -7.13 10.62 8.81
N LEU A 24 -6.94 9.30 8.66
CA LEU A 24 -7.82 8.45 7.86
C LEU A 24 -9.22 8.34 8.48
N SER A 25 -10.25 8.26 7.63
CA SER A 25 -11.60 8.00 8.10
C SER A 25 -11.72 6.60 8.71
N ARG A 26 -12.60 6.44 9.71
CA ARG A 26 -12.82 5.12 10.37
C ARG A 26 -13.26 4.04 9.38
N ALA A 27 -14.06 4.42 8.39
CA ALA A 27 -14.49 3.53 7.31
C ALA A 27 -13.27 3.05 6.49
N ARG A 28 -12.37 3.96 6.12
CA ARG A 28 -11.13 3.64 5.39
C ARG A 28 -10.24 2.68 6.19
N VAL A 29 -10.03 2.94 7.48
CA VAL A 29 -9.27 2.07 8.38
C VAL A 29 -9.91 0.68 8.49
N SER A 30 -11.25 0.60 8.57
CA SER A 30 -11.97 -0.68 8.59
C SER A 30 -11.81 -1.45 7.27
N SER A 31 -11.87 -0.77 6.12
CA SER A 31 -11.65 -1.40 4.82
C SER A 31 -10.22 -1.93 4.66
N LEU A 32 -9.23 -1.18 5.16
CA LEU A 32 -7.82 -1.60 5.15
C LEU A 32 -7.60 -2.85 6.02
N ARG A 33 -8.27 -2.95 7.17
CA ARG A 33 -8.26 -4.17 8.01
C ARG A 33 -8.87 -5.40 7.33
N CYS A 34 -9.95 -5.21 6.58
CA CYS A 34 -10.67 -6.33 5.94
C CYS A 34 -10.05 -6.79 4.61
N GLY A 35 -8.82 -6.37 4.29
CA GLY A 35 -8.10 -6.82 3.09
C GLY A 35 -8.58 -6.18 1.78
N CYS A 36 -9.32 -5.07 1.83
CA CYS A 36 -9.79 -4.41 0.62
C CYS A 36 -8.73 -3.46 0.04
N SER A 37 -8.75 -3.32 -1.29
CA SER A 37 -7.73 -2.74 -2.17
C SER A 37 -6.88 -1.62 -1.55
N PHE A 38 -5.56 -1.85 -1.55
CA PHE A 38 -4.52 -0.88 -1.16
C PHE A 38 -4.46 0.25 -2.19
N ARG A 39 -5.45 1.15 -2.15
CA ARG A 39 -5.46 2.35 -2.99
C ARG A 39 -4.40 3.29 -2.41
N LEU A 40 -3.26 3.39 -3.09
CA LEU A 40 -2.17 4.28 -2.71
C LEU A 40 -2.57 5.72 -3.07
N ASP A 41 -3.21 6.40 -2.13
CA ASP A 41 -3.56 7.82 -2.22
C ASP A 41 -2.69 8.67 -1.28
N TYR A 42 -2.72 9.99 -1.46
CA TYR A 42 -1.94 10.93 -0.64
C TYR A 42 -2.24 10.78 0.85
N ASP A 43 -3.50 10.51 1.21
CA ASP A 43 -3.92 10.31 2.60
C ASP A 43 -3.25 9.07 3.21
N LEU A 44 -3.15 7.96 2.46
CA LEU A 44 -2.47 6.75 2.91
C LEU A 44 -0.95 6.95 3.01
N ILE A 45 -0.34 7.65 2.06
CA ILE A 45 1.10 7.96 2.10
C ILE A 45 1.42 8.82 3.34
N HIS A 46 0.61 9.86 3.58
CA HIS A 46 0.74 10.71 4.75
C HIS A 46 0.51 9.92 6.06
N ALA A 47 -0.48 9.04 6.09
CA ALA A 47 -0.75 8.16 7.22
C ALA A 47 0.45 7.26 7.56
N LEU A 48 1.06 6.63 6.56
CA LEU A 48 2.26 5.81 6.76
C LEU A 48 3.40 6.65 7.33
N TYR A 49 3.60 7.86 6.80
CA TYR A 49 4.60 8.80 7.29
C TYR A 49 4.38 9.18 8.77
N THR A 50 3.15 9.47 9.19
CA THR A 50 2.86 9.80 10.61
C THR A 50 3.02 8.60 11.55
N MET A 51 2.94 7.37 11.03
CA MET A 51 3.21 6.15 11.79
C MET A 51 4.70 5.77 11.80
N GLY A 52 5.58 6.58 11.20
CA GLY A 52 7.03 6.34 11.15
C GLY A 52 7.47 5.46 9.98
N TYR A 53 6.62 5.25 8.98
CA TYR A 53 6.92 4.47 7.79
C TYR A 53 7.08 5.39 6.56
N GLU A 54 8.14 5.17 5.78
CA GLU A 54 8.37 5.89 4.52
C GLU A 54 8.14 4.94 3.34
N LEU A 55 7.32 5.36 2.37
CA LEU A 55 7.09 4.60 1.14
C LEU A 55 7.93 5.20 0.01
N LYS A 56 8.88 4.43 -0.51
CA LYS A 56 9.73 4.84 -1.64
C LYS A 56 9.29 4.12 -2.90
N LEU A 57 9.17 4.89 -3.98
CA LEU A 57 9.01 4.33 -5.31
C LEU A 57 10.40 4.13 -5.90
N GLU A 58 10.77 2.89 -6.18
CA GLU A 58 12.00 2.56 -6.88
C GLU A 58 11.67 2.18 -8.32
N GLU A 59 12.32 2.85 -9.27
CA GLU A 59 12.26 2.43 -10.66
C GLU A 59 13.11 1.18 -10.83
N ILE A 60 12.44 0.04 -10.98
CA ILE A 60 13.10 -1.20 -11.39
C ILE A 60 13.33 -1.14 -12.90
N GLN A 61 14.60 -1.17 -13.31
CA GLN A 61 14.92 -1.54 -14.69
C GLN A 61 14.48 -3.00 -14.87
N PRO A 62 13.50 -3.29 -15.74
CA PRO A 62 13.18 -4.68 -16.05
C PRO A 62 14.46 -5.31 -16.61
N SER A 63 14.98 -6.33 -15.92
CA SER A 63 16.06 -7.18 -16.43
C SER A 63 15.53 -7.99 -17.60
N GLY A 64 15.42 -7.35 -18.75
CA GLY A 64 14.88 -7.91 -19.98
C GLY A 64 14.54 -6.80 -20.96
N GLY A 65 15.49 -6.49 -21.85
CA GLY A 65 15.20 -5.70 -23.04
C GLY A 65 14.13 -6.38 -23.92
N PRO A 66 13.60 -5.68 -24.93
CA PRO A 66 12.44 -6.11 -25.73
C PRO A 66 12.67 -7.36 -26.64
N GLU A 67 13.73 -8.14 -26.43
CA GLU A 67 14.11 -9.25 -27.31
C GLU A 67 13.40 -10.60 -27.04
N ASN A 68 12.57 -10.72 -25.99
CA ASN A 68 11.89 -11.99 -25.65
C ASN A 68 10.35 -11.88 -25.68
N GLN A 69 9.79 -11.04 -26.54
CA GLN A 69 8.37 -11.12 -26.86
C GLN A 69 8.22 -12.00 -28.10
N PRO A 70 7.69 -13.23 -28.00
CA PRO A 70 7.38 -14.00 -29.20
C PRO A 70 6.43 -13.17 -30.07
N PRO A 71 6.60 -13.18 -31.41
CA PRO A 71 5.75 -12.40 -32.30
C PRO A 71 4.31 -12.74 -31.98
N ASN A 72 3.52 -11.73 -31.63
CA ASN A 72 2.10 -11.88 -31.32
C ASN A 72 1.43 -12.58 -32.51
N PRO A 73 1.03 -13.86 -32.40
CA PRO A 73 0.41 -14.54 -33.50
C PRO A 73 -1.06 -14.12 -33.52
N LEU A 74 -1.29 -13.16 -34.40
CA LEU A 74 -2.48 -13.03 -35.23
C LEU A 74 -3.70 -12.30 -34.66
N TYR A 75 -4.19 -11.44 -35.57
CA TYR A 75 -5.52 -10.84 -35.70
C TYR A 75 -5.91 -9.72 -34.72
#